data_AF-A0A2E1LSW5-F1
#
_entry.id   AF-A0A2E1LSW5-F1
#
_cell.length_a   1.000
_cell.length_b   1.000
_cell.length_c   1.000
_cell.angle_alpha   90.00
_cell.angle_beta   90.00
_cell.angle_gamma   90.00
#
_symmetry.space_group_name_H-M   'P 1'
#
loop_
_entity.id
_entity.type
_entity.pdbx_description
1 polymer ?
#
loop_
_entity_poly.entity_id
_entity_poly.type
_entity_poly.pdbx_seq_one_letter_code
_entity_poly.pdbx_strand_id
1 'polypeptide(L)'
;MGQLNVFVAVTALAVISACASSSGQRTPDEFRVVKKAPLVVPPEYQLRPPAAGQALPSEIVAENFGSVAFGSDIGSSASVIEQALVADAGAMAVSPVIRAQVDYEEAKVIRKGRFGSDRVLNWLRPEQPVEDSATGGDEVIIEQDGRGNRKLPGT
;
A
#
# COMPACT_ATOMS: atom_id res chain seq x y z
N MET A 1 30.64 31.99 39.64
CA MET A 1 30.09 30.71 39.12
C MET A 1 28.96 30.13 39.98
N GLY A 2 29.01 30.19 41.32
CA GLY A 2 27.97 29.59 42.17
C GLY A 2 26.56 30.19 42.03
N GLN A 3 26.42 31.51 41.84
CA GLN A 3 25.10 32.14 41.79
C GLN A 3 24.32 31.82 40.50
N LEU A 4 24.99 31.60 39.37
CA LEU A 4 24.34 31.24 38.11
C LEU A 4 23.68 29.85 38.19
N ASN A 5 24.35 28.90 38.84
CA ASN A 5 23.81 27.54 39.01
C ASN A 5 22.60 27.52 39.96
N VAL A 6 22.56 28.41 40.95
CA VAL A 6 21.42 28.55 41.87
C VAL A 6 20.19 29.07 41.13
N PHE A 7 20.34 30.08 40.26
CA PHE A 7 19.21 30.58 39.47
C PHE A 7 18.66 29.53 38.50
N VAL A 8 19.52 28.76 37.82
CA VAL A 8 19.10 27.67 36.92
C VAL A 8 18.33 26.58 37.67
N ALA A 9 18.78 26.22 38.88
CA ALA A 9 18.10 25.22 39.70
C ALA A 9 16.70 25.69 40.14
N VAL A 10 16.56 26.96 40.56
CA VAL A 10 15.27 27.53 40.98
C VAL A 10 14.28 27.60 39.82
N THR A 11 14.73 27.98 38.62
CA THR A 11 13.85 28.00 37.43
C THR A 11 13.38 26.61 37.01
N ALA A 12 14.25 25.60 37.11
CA ALA A 12 13.89 24.23 36.76
C ALA A 12 12.83 23.64 37.71
N LEU A 13 12.92 23.94 39.00
CA LEU A 13 11.94 23.52 40.01
C LEU A 13 10.56 24.17 39.81
N ALA A 14 10.51 25.43 39.36
CA ALA A 14 9.25 26.14 39.14
C ALA A 14 8.44 25.60 37.94
N VAL A 15 9.11 25.13 36.88
CA VAL A 15 8.44 24.62 35.66
C VAL A 15 7.76 23.26 35.92
N ILE A 16 8.32 22.41 36.78
CA ILE A 16 7.78 21.07 37.06
C ILE A 16 6.46 21.15 37.87
N SER A 17 6.33 22.15 38.75
CA SER A 17 5.11 22.32 39.57
C SER A 17 3.88 22.76 38.77
N ALA A 18 4.04 23.23 37.53
CA ALA A 18 2.93 23.67 36.68
C ALA A 18 2.16 22.52 36.01
N CYS A 19 2.76 21.32 35.89
CA CYS A 19 2.09 20.15 35.33
C CYS A 19 1.26 19.35 36.35
N ALA A 20 1.25 19.73 37.63
CA ALA A 20 0.53 19.00 38.68
C ALA A 20 -0.96 19.39 38.81
N SER A 21 -1.49 20.27 37.96
CA SER A 21 -2.85 20.82 38.10
C SER A 21 -3.68 20.74 36.81
N SER A 22 -3.84 19.54 36.23
CA SER A 22 -4.80 19.38 35.13
C SER A 22 -5.36 17.97 34.93
N SER A 23 -5.60 17.20 35.98
CA SER A 23 -6.36 15.94 35.87
C SER A 23 -7.62 15.97 36.75
N GLY A 24 -8.40 17.04 36.63
CA GLY A 24 -9.82 16.99 36.92
C GLY A 24 -10.47 16.12 35.87
N GLN A 25 -10.45 14.81 36.12
CA GLN A 25 -11.02 13.77 35.27
C GLN A 25 -12.49 14.12 35.02
N ARG A 26 -12.81 14.72 33.88
CA ARG A 26 -14.16 14.74 33.33
C ARG A 26 -14.43 13.35 32.77
N THR A 27 -14.50 12.36 33.65
CA THR A 27 -14.97 11.02 33.30
C THR A 27 -16.38 11.16 32.75
N PRO A 28 -16.65 10.65 31.54
CA PRO A 28 -18.00 10.67 30.98
C PRO A 28 -18.97 10.00 31.97
N ASP A 29 -20.08 10.67 32.24
CA ASP A 29 -21.13 10.15 33.13
C ASP A 29 -21.77 8.90 32.50
N GLU A 30 -21.42 7.74 33.06
CA GLU A 30 -21.86 6.42 32.64
C GLU A 30 -23.35 6.15 32.89
N PHE A 31 -24.02 7.00 33.69
CA PHE A 31 -25.47 6.95 33.90
C PHE A 31 -26.25 7.91 33.02
N ARG A 32 -25.58 8.65 32.13
CA ARG A 32 -26.25 9.58 31.23
C ARG A 32 -27.01 8.84 30.13
N VAL A 33 -28.32 8.71 30.31
CA VAL A 33 -29.22 8.13 29.31
C VAL A 33 -29.39 9.09 28.13
N VAL A 34 -28.80 8.74 26.98
CA VAL A 34 -29.02 9.46 25.72
C VAL A 34 -30.22 8.86 24.98
N LYS A 35 -31.19 9.70 24.62
CA LYS A 35 -32.32 9.27 23.78
C LYS A 35 -31.82 8.99 22.37
N LYS A 36 -31.95 7.74 21.90
CA LYS A 36 -31.77 7.41 20.49
C LYS A 36 -32.86 8.09 19.66
N ALA A 37 -32.51 8.56 18.47
CA ALA A 37 -33.50 9.04 17.51
C ALA A 37 -34.51 7.92 17.19
N PRO A 38 -35.80 8.24 16.99
CA PRO A 38 -36.79 7.25 16.59
C PRO A 38 -36.39 6.58 15.28
N LEU A 39 -36.64 5.28 15.16
CA LEU A 39 -36.41 4.53 13.93
C LEU A 39 -37.39 5.02 12.87
N VAL A 40 -36.89 5.78 11.90
CA VAL A 40 -37.65 6.17 10.72
C VAL A 40 -37.68 4.97 9.79
N VAL A 41 -38.87 4.47 9.50
CA VAL A 41 -39.06 3.49 8.42
C VAL A 41 -38.70 4.20 7.12
N PRO A 42 -37.70 3.71 6.36
CA PRO A 42 -37.35 4.30 5.08
C PRO A 42 -38.60 4.29 4.18
N PRO A 43 -38.79 5.32 3.33
CA PRO A 43 -39.87 5.27 2.35
C PRO A 43 -39.70 4.02 1.49
N GLU A 44 -40.78 3.29 1.31
CA GLU A 44 -40.86 2.15 0.39
C GLU A 44 -40.65 2.68 -1.04
N TYR A 45 -39.40 2.77 -1.47
CA TYR A 45 -39.10 3.09 -2.85
C TYR A 45 -39.45 1.86 -3.68
N GLN A 46 -40.63 1.87 -4.29
CA GLN A 46 -40.95 1.03 -5.44
C GLN A 46 -40.12 1.54 -6.63
N LEU A 47 -38.80 1.37 -6.53
CA LEU A 47 -37.89 1.63 -7.63
C LEU A 47 -38.28 0.66 -8.73
N ARG A 48 -38.99 1.19 -9.71
CA ARG A 48 -39.17 0.50 -10.98
C ARG A 48 -37.76 0.25 -11.51
N PRO A 49 -37.41 -0.98 -11.89
CA PRO A 49 -36.16 -1.23 -12.60
C PRO A 49 -36.02 -0.22 -13.73
N PRO A 50 -34.83 0.42 -13.89
CA PRO A 50 -34.61 1.36 -14.98
C PRO A 50 -34.98 0.69 -16.29
N ALA A 51 -35.68 1.40 -17.18
CA ALA A 51 -36.09 0.78 -18.44
C ALA A 51 -34.83 0.42 -19.24
N ALA A 52 -34.92 -0.65 -20.03
CA ALA A 52 -33.83 -1.09 -20.89
C ALA A 52 -33.37 0.09 -21.78
N GLY A 53 -32.10 0.48 -21.67
CA GLY A 53 -31.51 1.59 -22.43
C GLY A 53 -31.35 2.91 -21.67
N GLN A 54 -31.79 3.03 -20.41
CA GLN A 54 -31.44 4.18 -19.58
C GLN A 54 -29.95 4.16 -19.22
N ALA A 55 -29.33 5.34 -19.15
CA ALA A 55 -27.94 5.50 -18.73
C ALA A 55 -27.73 4.84 -17.36
N LEU A 56 -26.91 3.80 -17.33
CA LEU A 56 -26.46 3.22 -16.08
C LEU A 56 -25.59 4.26 -15.35
N PRO A 57 -25.54 4.23 -14.00
CA PRO A 57 -24.50 4.92 -13.26
C PRO A 57 -23.15 4.58 -13.90
N SER A 58 -22.28 5.59 -14.08
CA SER A 58 -20.97 5.40 -14.69
C SER A 58 -20.27 4.20 -14.05
N GLU A 59 -20.08 3.15 -14.82
CA GLU A 59 -19.25 2.02 -14.42
C GLU A 59 -17.86 2.57 -14.09
N ILE A 60 -17.32 2.23 -12.92
CA ILE A 60 -15.96 2.66 -12.56
C ILE A 60 -15.05 2.03 -13.61
N VAL A 61 -14.60 2.87 -14.54
CA VAL A 61 -13.72 2.48 -15.64
C VAL A 61 -12.50 1.82 -15.01
N ALA A 62 -12.30 0.55 -15.34
CA ALA A 62 -11.33 -0.29 -14.64
C ALA A 62 -9.87 0.11 -14.87
N GLU A 63 -9.63 1.13 -15.68
CA GLU A 63 -8.30 1.58 -16.09
C GLU A 63 -7.41 2.01 -14.92
N ASN A 64 -8.02 2.36 -13.77
CA ASN A 64 -7.29 2.75 -12.57
C ASN A 64 -7.24 1.68 -11.46
N PHE A 65 -7.74 0.45 -11.69
CA PHE A 65 -7.67 -0.58 -10.63
C PHE A 65 -6.23 -0.90 -10.23
N GLY A 66 -5.29 -0.88 -11.18
CA GLY A 66 -3.88 -1.13 -10.90
C GLY A 66 -3.29 -0.09 -9.95
N SER A 67 -3.51 1.21 -10.22
CA SER A 67 -2.96 2.26 -9.38
C SER A 67 -3.64 2.35 -8.01
N VAL A 68 -4.92 2.00 -7.91
CA VAL A 68 -5.66 1.93 -6.64
C VAL A 68 -5.25 0.70 -5.82
N ALA A 69 -5.08 -0.46 -6.44
CA ALA A 69 -4.73 -1.70 -5.74
C ALA A 69 -3.26 -1.72 -5.29
N PHE A 70 -2.34 -1.24 -6.14
CA PHE A 70 -0.90 -1.22 -5.84
C PHE A 70 -0.42 0.12 -5.28
N GLY A 71 -1.29 1.12 -5.28
CA GLY A 71 -1.09 2.37 -4.56
C GLY A 71 -0.04 3.29 -5.16
N SER A 72 0.17 3.25 -6.48
CA SER A 72 1.13 4.14 -7.16
C SER A 72 0.74 5.62 -7.01
N ASP A 73 -0.55 5.91 -6.82
CA ASP A 73 -1.09 7.26 -6.75
C ASP A 73 -1.57 7.64 -5.32
N ILE A 74 -1.18 6.87 -4.30
CA ILE A 74 -1.57 7.14 -2.90
C ILE A 74 -1.03 8.52 -2.50
N GLY A 75 -1.94 9.40 -2.08
CA GLY A 75 -1.62 10.77 -1.66
C GLY A 75 -1.57 11.81 -2.78
N SER A 76 -1.80 11.41 -4.04
CA SER A 76 -1.86 12.36 -5.18
C SER A 76 -2.97 13.42 -5.03
N SER A 77 -4.06 13.08 -4.36
CA SER A 77 -5.19 13.96 -4.05
C SER A 77 -5.25 14.39 -2.58
N ALA A 78 -4.17 14.22 -1.81
CA ALA A 78 -4.13 14.58 -0.39
C ALA A 78 -4.34 16.09 -0.20
N SER A 79 -5.15 16.44 0.80
CA SER A 79 -5.38 17.83 1.20
C SER A 79 -4.11 18.47 1.76
N VAL A 80 -4.06 19.81 1.76
CA VAL A 80 -2.90 20.57 2.26
C VAL A 80 -2.55 20.21 3.72
N ILE A 81 -3.56 19.93 4.55
CA ILE A 81 -3.36 19.54 5.96
C ILE A 81 -2.74 18.13 6.06
N GLU A 82 -3.19 17.18 5.24
CA GLU A 82 -2.62 15.83 5.22
C GLU A 82 -1.17 15.86 4.75
N GLN A 83 -0.84 16.67 3.74
CA GLN A 83 0.54 16.84 3.30
C GLN A 83 1.43 17.47 4.40
N ALA A 84 0.92 18.48 5.10
CA ALA A 84 1.64 19.11 6.22
C ALA A 84 1.88 18.14 7.39
N LEU A 85 0.90 17.28 7.70
CA LEU A 85 1.03 16.26 8.74
C LEU A 85 2.06 15.19 8.35
N VAL A 86 2.06 14.73 7.10
CA VAL A 86 3.04 13.76 6.58
C VAL A 86 4.45 14.35 6.55
N ALA A 87 4.57 15.65 6.25
CA ALA A 87 5.84 16.38 6.32
C ALA A 87 6.37 16.45 7.75
N ASP A 88 5.53 16.81 8.71
CA ASP A 88 5.88 16.86 10.14
C ASP A 88 6.25 15.48 10.70
N ALA A 89 5.54 14.45 10.27
CA ALA A 89 5.85 13.06 10.59
C ALA A 89 7.15 12.54 9.93
N GLY A 90 7.82 13.34 9.08
CA GLY A 90 9.04 12.94 8.36
C GLY A 90 8.82 11.84 7.32
N ALA A 91 7.56 11.55 6.95
CA ALA A 91 7.20 10.44 6.07
C ALA A 91 7.33 10.77 4.57
N MET A 92 7.72 12.01 4.22
CA MET A 92 7.94 12.44 2.82
C MET A 92 9.25 11.93 2.21
N ALA A 93 10.14 11.33 3.00
CA ALA A 93 11.51 10.98 2.58
C ALA A 93 11.65 9.55 2.01
N VAL A 94 10.56 8.81 1.82
CA VAL A 94 10.64 7.44 1.29
C VAL A 94 10.93 7.49 -0.20
N SER A 95 12.12 7.04 -0.60
CA SER A 95 12.47 6.91 -2.02
C SER A 95 11.55 5.87 -2.68
N PRO A 96 10.91 6.20 -3.82
CA PRO A 96 10.05 5.26 -4.54
C PRO A 96 10.83 4.04 -5.06
N VAL A 97 12.16 4.17 -5.21
CA VAL A 97 13.05 3.09 -5.64
C VAL A 97 13.18 1.97 -4.60
N ILE A 98 12.89 2.24 -3.32
CA ILE A 98 13.02 1.23 -2.23
C ILE A 98 12.16 0.00 -2.53
N ARG A 99 10.94 0.18 -3.06
CA ARG A 99 10.07 -0.96 -3.41
C ARG A 99 10.68 -1.82 -4.52
N ALA A 100 11.18 -1.17 -5.58
CA ALA A 100 11.86 -1.88 -6.67
C ALA A 100 13.14 -2.59 -6.20
N GLN A 101 13.86 -2.01 -5.25
CA GLN A 101 15.04 -2.62 -4.64
C GLN A 101 14.67 -3.84 -3.79
N VAL A 102 13.63 -3.73 -2.95
CA VAL A 102 13.11 -4.85 -2.16
C VAL A 102 12.60 -5.96 -3.08
N ASP A 103 11.84 -5.63 -4.12
CA ASP A 103 11.35 -6.60 -5.10
C ASP A 103 12.51 -7.30 -5.81
N TYR A 104 13.60 -6.58 -6.11
CA TYR A 104 14.80 -7.17 -6.72
C TYR A 104 15.54 -8.10 -5.76
N GLU A 105 15.65 -7.72 -4.48
CA GLU A 105 16.28 -8.53 -3.44
C GLU A 105 15.43 -9.76 -3.09
N GLU A 106 14.10 -9.62 -3.09
CA GLU A 106 13.13 -10.68 -2.84
C GLU A 106 12.79 -11.52 -4.08
N ALA A 107 13.19 -11.08 -5.28
CA ALA A 107 13.16 -11.87 -6.50
C ALA A 107 14.18 -13.02 -6.44
N LYS A 108 14.06 -13.85 -5.42
CA LYS A 108 14.61 -15.20 -5.36
C LYS A 108 13.90 -15.98 -6.45
N VAL A 109 14.45 -15.92 -7.66
CA VAL A 109 14.03 -16.76 -8.78
C VAL A 109 14.30 -18.20 -8.38
N ILE A 110 13.31 -18.84 -7.76
CA ILE A 110 13.33 -20.28 -7.54
C ILE A 110 13.15 -20.88 -8.93
N ARG A 111 14.27 -21.24 -9.57
CA ARG A 111 14.26 -22.17 -10.71
C ARG A 111 13.70 -23.49 -10.20
N LYS A 112 12.38 -23.64 -10.26
CA LYS A 112 11.72 -24.93 -10.07
C LYS A 112 12.25 -25.86 -11.15
N GLY A 113 12.70 -27.05 -10.76
CA GLY A 113 13.17 -28.04 -11.72
C GLY A 113 12.07 -28.30 -12.75
N ARG A 114 12.44 -28.38 -14.03
CA ARG A 114 11.52 -28.58 -15.16
C ARG A 114 10.50 -29.70 -14.90
N PHE A 115 10.94 -30.76 -14.23
CA PHE A 115 10.09 -31.87 -13.81
C PHE A 115 8.81 -31.48 -13.04
N GLY A 116 8.86 -30.45 -12.19
CA GLY A 116 7.71 -30.00 -11.42
C GLY A 116 6.74 -29.13 -12.23
N SER A 117 7.27 -28.23 -13.07
CA SER A 117 6.47 -27.37 -13.95
C SER A 117 5.82 -28.15 -15.08
N ASP A 118 6.58 -29.05 -15.71
CA ASP A 118 6.12 -29.84 -16.85
C ASP A 118 5.00 -30.80 -16.43
N ARG A 119 5.06 -31.34 -15.21
CA ARG A 119 3.98 -32.17 -14.65
C ARG A 119 2.66 -31.41 -14.47
N VAL A 120 2.72 -30.14 -14.06
CA VAL A 120 1.52 -29.31 -13.83
C VAL A 120 0.91 -28.88 -15.17
N LEU A 121 1.74 -28.43 -16.11
CA LEU A 121 1.29 -28.01 -17.44
C LEU A 121 0.77 -29.20 -18.26
N ASN A 122 1.41 -30.37 -18.13
CA ASN A 122 1.07 -31.58 -18.87
C ASN A 122 0.27 -32.59 -18.03
N TRP A 123 -0.46 -32.14 -17.00
CA TRP A 123 -1.21 -33.03 -16.09
C TRP A 123 -2.20 -33.94 -16.83
N LEU A 124 -2.73 -33.50 -17.97
CA LEU A 124 -3.66 -34.28 -18.79
C LEU A 124 -2.97 -35.29 -19.73
N ARG A 125 -1.66 -35.14 -19.98
CA ARG A 125 -0.90 -36.00 -20.90
C ARG A 125 0.58 -36.11 -20.47
N PRO A 126 0.90 -37.00 -19.52
CA PRO A 126 2.23 -37.05 -18.89
C PRO A 126 3.36 -37.62 -19.77
N GLU A 127 3.06 -38.31 -20.89
CA GLU A 127 4.05 -39.07 -21.67
C GLU A 127 4.65 -38.35 -22.90
N GLN A 128 4.23 -37.13 -23.26
CA GLN A 128 4.76 -36.47 -24.46
C GLN A 128 5.92 -35.52 -24.09
N PRO A 129 7.15 -35.76 -24.59
CA PRO A 129 8.20 -34.74 -24.50
C PRO A 129 7.73 -33.48 -25.23
N VAL A 130 7.71 -32.37 -24.53
CA VAL A 130 7.36 -31.08 -25.12
C VAL A 130 8.57 -30.62 -25.93
N GLU A 131 8.47 -30.73 -27.25
CA GLU A 131 9.43 -30.12 -28.17
C GLU A 131 9.40 -28.60 -27.98
N ASP A 132 10.55 -28.00 -27.72
CA ASP A 132 10.68 -26.55 -27.53
C ASP A 132 10.50 -25.84 -28.87
N SER A 133 9.23 -25.52 -29.18
CA SER A 133 8.85 -24.84 -30.42
C SER A 133 9.27 -23.37 -30.46
N ALA A 134 9.87 -22.82 -29.39
CA ALA A 134 10.34 -21.44 -29.38
C ALA A 134 11.48 -21.19 -30.39
N THR A 135 12.20 -22.24 -30.79
CA THR A 135 13.34 -22.16 -31.73
C THR A 135 13.05 -22.79 -33.09
N GLY A 136 11.80 -23.21 -33.35
CA GLY A 136 11.41 -23.76 -34.65
C GLY A 136 12.06 -25.11 -35.02
N GLY A 137 12.79 -25.75 -34.10
CA GLY A 137 13.50 -27.01 -34.34
C GLY A 137 14.92 -26.85 -34.90
N ASP A 138 15.41 -25.63 -35.07
CA ASP A 138 16.76 -25.36 -35.54
C ASP A 138 17.78 -25.32 -34.38
N GLU A 139 19.03 -25.72 -34.65
CA GLU A 139 20.12 -25.71 -33.66
C GLU A 139 20.49 -24.26 -33.30
N VAL A 140 20.19 -23.84 -32.06
CA VAL A 140 20.54 -22.49 -31.58
C VAL A 140 21.98 -22.46 -31.08
N ILE A 141 22.86 -21.88 -31.89
CA ILE A 141 24.21 -21.51 -31.49
C ILE A 141 24.12 -20.23 -30.65
N ILE A 142 24.28 -20.36 -29.33
CA ILE A 142 24.36 -19.21 -28.43
C ILE A 142 25.79 -18.66 -28.53
N GLU A 143 26.01 -17.69 -29.42
CA GLU A 143 27.24 -16.90 -29.41
C GLU A 143 27.26 -15.98 -28.20
N GLN A 144 28.01 -16.38 -27.18
CA GLN A 144 28.28 -15.56 -26.02
C GLN A 144 29.39 -14.57 -26.37
N ASP A 145 29.04 -13.39 -26.89
CA ASP A 145 29.98 -12.28 -27.07
C ASP A 145 30.67 -12.03 -25.72
N GLY A 146 32.00 -12.20 -25.68
CA GLY A 146 32.84 -12.19 -24.46
C GLY A 146 32.92 -10.83 -23.74
N ARG A 147 32.00 -9.93 -24.02
CA ARG A 147 31.84 -8.65 -23.33
C ARG A 147 30.93 -8.90 -22.13
N GLY A 148 31.56 -9.04 -20.97
CA GLY A 148 30.92 -9.32 -19.69
C GLY A 148 29.58 -8.60 -19.49
N ASN A 149 28.59 -9.36 -19.01
CA ASN A 149 27.29 -8.96 -18.46
C ASN A 149 26.82 -7.54 -18.85
N ARG A 150 26.43 -7.33 -20.11
CA ARG A 150 25.78 -6.07 -20.50
C ARG A 150 24.30 -6.14 -20.15
N LYS A 151 23.95 -5.45 -19.06
CA LYS A 151 22.57 -5.30 -18.57
C LYS A 151 21.73 -4.65 -19.68
N LEU A 152 20.64 -5.31 -20.09
CA LEU A 152 19.66 -4.71 -21.01
C LEU A 152 18.83 -3.67 -20.24
N PRO A 153 18.63 -2.46 -20.80
CA PRO A 153 17.72 -1.49 -20.20
C PRO A 153 16.28 -1.95 -20.43
N GLY A 154 15.61 -2.34 -19.34
CA GLY A 154 14.17 -2.61 -19.33
C GLY A 154 13.39 -1.35 -18.98
N THR A 155 12.28 -1.15 -19.70
CA THR A 155 11.23 -0.14 -19.46
C THR A 155 10.51 -0.33 -18.14
#